data_AF-A0AB38WS66-F1
#
_entry.id   AF-A0AB38WS66-F1
#
_cell.length_a   1.000
_cell.length_b   1.000
_cell.length_c   1.000
_cell.angle_alpha   90.00
_cell.angle_beta   90.00
_cell.angle_gamma   90.00
#
_symmetry.space_group_name_H-M   'P 1'
#
loop_
_entity.id
_entity.type
_entity.pdbx_description
1 polymer ?
#
loop_
_entity_poly.entity_id
_entity_poly.type
_entity_poly.pdbx_seq_one_letter_code
_entity_poly.pdbx_strand_id
1 'polypeptide(L)' 'MNRFLALFAFAVLAAFLYILVRKVGTLDLWVVVGLTVALAGYDFLSSSKNKS' A
#
# COMPACT_ATOMS: atom_id res chain seq x y z
N MET A 1 1.17 -2.18 -17.12
CA MET A 1 0.92 -3.43 -16.37
C MET A 1 -0.57 -3.72 -16.34
N ASN A 2 -0.98 -4.99 -16.26
CA ASN A 2 -2.38 -5.33 -16.08
C ASN A 2 -2.89 -4.66 -14.80
N ARG A 3 -3.89 -3.77 -14.90
CA ARG A 3 -4.47 -3.05 -13.76
C ARG A 3 -4.87 -4.00 -12.62
N PHE A 4 -5.37 -5.18 -12.98
CA PHE A 4 -5.67 -6.27 -12.05
C PHE A 4 -4.47 -6.74 -11.21
N LEU A 5 -3.30 -6.92 -11.84
CA LEU A 5 -2.10 -7.41 -11.15
C LEU A 5 -1.57 -6.37 -10.16
N ALA A 6 -1.61 -5.10 -10.55
CA ALA A 6 -1.18 -4.02 -9.68
C ALA A 6 -2.14 -3.84 -8.49
N LEU A 7 -3.45 -3.98 -8.71
CA LEU A 7 -4.48 -3.88 -7.65
C LEU A 7 -4.35 -5.04 -6.67
N PHE A 8 -4.06 -6.24 -7.18
CA PHE A 8 -3.74 -7.41 -6.38
C PHE A 8 -2.47 -7.20 -5.54
N ALA A 9 -1.38 -6.69 -6.13
CA ALA A 9 -0.15 -6.40 -5.41
C ALA A 9 -0.37 -5.36 -4.29
N PHE A 10 -1.14 -4.31 -4.56
CA PHE A 10 -1.49 -3.32 -3.54
C PHE A 10 -2.33 -3.92 -2.41
N ALA A 11 -3.31 -4.76 -2.73
CA ALA A 11 -4.14 -5.43 -1.72
C ALA A 11 -3.31 -6.36 -0.82
N VAL A 12 -2.39 -7.14 -1.40
CA VAL A 12 -1.48 -8.01 -0.64
C VAL A 12 -0.54 -7.19 0.25
N LEU A 13 0.03 -6.11 -0.28
CA LEU A 13 0.87 -5.18 0.49
C LEU A 13 0.11 -4.59 1.69
N ALA A 14 -1.10 -4.08 1.45
CA ALA A 14 -1.94 -3.50 2.49
C ALA A 14 -2.31 -4.52 3.58
N ALA A 15 -2.66 -5.76 3.19
CA ALA A 15 -2.95 -6.84 4.13
C ALA A 15 -1.73 -7.20 4.99
N PHE A 16 -0.55 -7.31 4.38
CA PHE A 16 0.70 -7.58 5.10
C PHE A 16 1.04 -6.47 6.09
N LEU A 17 0.97 -5.21 5.66
CA LEU A 17 1.26 -4.06 6.50
C LEU A 17 0.29 -3.96 7.68
N TYR A 18 -0.98 -4.26 7.47
CA TYR A 18 -1.98 -4.32 8.54
C TYR A 18 -1.63 -5.38 9.60
N ILE A 19 -1.23 -6.58 9.17
CA ILE A 19 -0.80 -7.65 10.08
C ILE A 19 0.44 -7.22 10.87
N LEU A 20 1.43 -6.62 10.19
CA LEU A 20 2.68 -6.15 10.80
C LEU A 20 2.41 -5.13 11.91
N VAL A 21 1.58 -4.12 11.62
CA VAL A 21 1.21 -3.06 12.56
C VAL A 21 0.45 -3.61 13.76
N ARG A 22 -0.49 -4.54 13.54
CA ARG A 22 -1.25 -5.17 14.63
C ARG A 22 -0.38 -6.06 15.52
N LYS A 23 0.63 -6.73 14.96
CA LYS A 23 1.49 -7.67 15.70
C LYS A 23 2.57 -6.96 16.51
N VAL A 24 3.22 -5.95 15.91
CA VAL A 24 4.33 -5.23 16.56
C VAL A 24 3.81 -4.15 17.51
N GLY A 25 2.72 -3.46 17.14
CA GLY A 25 2.02 -2.54 18.05
C GLY A 25 2.81 -1.31 18.49
N THR A 26 3.85 -0.89 17.76
CA THR A 26 4.63 0.32 18.06
C THR A 26 4.08 1.54 17.32
N LEU A 27 4.07 2.70 17.99
CA LEU A 27 3.55 3.96 17.42
C LEU A 27 4.35 4.42 16.20
N ASP A 28 5.67 4.26 16.23
CA ASP A 28 6.55 4.61 15.11
C ASP A 28 6.20 3.82 13.84
N LEU A 29 5.94 2.52 13.99
CA LEU A 29 5.54 1.65 12.89
C LEU A 29 4.19 2.06 12.29
N TRP A 30 3.23 2.47 13.12
CA TRP A 30 1.94 2.98 12.63
C TRP A 30 2.12 4.18 11.69
N VAL A 31 3.00 5.11 12.05
CA VAL A 31 3.28 6.32 11.27
C VAL A 31 3.96 5.96 9.94
N VAL A 32 5.02 5.15 9.99
CA VAL A 32 5.77 4.74 8.78
C VAL A 32 4.88 3.93 7.83
N VAL A 33 4.05 3.03 8.38
CA VAL A 33 3.13 2.22 7.57
C VAL A 33 2.02 3.06 6.96
N GLY A 34 1.45 4.01 7.70
CA GLY A 34 0.47 4.95 7.15
C GLY A 34 1.02 5.73 5.96
N LEU A 35 2.26 6.23 6.08
CA LEU A 35 2.94 6.97 5.02
C LEU A 35 3.28 6.07 3.82
N THR A 36 3.67 4.83 4.06
CA THR A 36 3.92 3.82 3.02
C THR A 36 2.65 3.51 2.22
N VAL A 37 1.52 3.27 2.91
CA VAL A 37 0.24 3.01 2.23
C VAL A 37 -0.22 4.22 1.44
N ALA A 38 -0.04 5.44 1.96
CA ALA A 38 -0.38 6.67 1.25
C ALA A 38 0.44 6.84 -0.04
N LEU A 39 1.75 6.65 0.02
CA LEU A 39 2.63 6.73 -1.15
C LEU A 39 2.35 5.60 -2.16
N ALA A 40 2.16 4.37 -1.70
CA ALA A 40 1.82 3.26 -2.56
C ALA A 40 0.45 3.45 -3.24
N GLY A 41 -0.52 4.02 -2.52
CA GLY A 41 -1.83 4.37 -3.08
C GLY A 41 -1.74 5.49 -4.12
N TYR A 42 -0.88 6.49 -3.87
CA TYR A 42 -0.61 7.56 -4.84
C TYR A 42 0.08 7.03 -6.10
N ASP A 43 1.09 6.17 -5.97
CA ASP A 43 1.76 5.53 -7.10
C ASP A 43 0.79 4.66 -7.89
N PHE A 44 -0.09 3.94 -7.20
CA PHE A 44 -1.14 3.13 -7.83
C PHE A 44 -2.15 3.99 -8.62
N LEU A 45 -2.63 5.09 -8.03
CA LEU A 45 -3.53 6.04 -8.69
C LEU A 45 -2.86 6.75 -9.87
N SER A 46 -1.61 7.18 -9.70
CA SER A 46 -0.81 7.84 -10.74
C SER A 46 -0.52 6.91 -11.90
N SER A 47 -0.06 5.68 -11.63
CA SER A 47 0.13 4.63 -12.64
C SER A 47 -1.16 4.20 -13.32
N SER A 48 -2.32 4.31 -12.66
CA SER A 48 -3.62 4.07 -13.26
C SER A 48 -4.04 5.19 -14.23
N LYS A 49 -3.66 6.45 -13.92
CA LYS A 49 -3.95 7.66 -14.70
C LYS A 49 -3.01 7.86 -15.90
N ASN A 50 -1.73 7.50 -15.76
CA ASN A 50 -0.70 7.72 -16.79
C ASN A 50 -0.74 6.71 -17.96
N LYS A 51 -1.89 6.07 -18.16
CA LYS A 51 -2.14 5.08 -19.22
C LYS A 51 -3.51 5.34 -19.87
N SER A 52 -3.82 6.62 -20.08
CA SER A 52 -4.87 7.10 -20.98
C SER A 52 -4.24 7.78 -22.18
#